data_AF-X5PNS5-F1
#
_entry.id   AF-X5PNS5-F1
#
_cell.length_a   1.000
_cell.length_b   1.000
_cell.length_c   1.000
_cell.angle_alpha   90.00
_cell.angle_beta   90.00
_cell.angle_gamma   90.00
#
_symmetry.space_group_name_H-M   'P 1'
#
loop_
_entity.id
_entity.type
_entity.pdbx_description
1 polymer ?
#
loop_
_entity_poly.entity_id
_entity_poly.type
_entity_poly.pdbx_seq_one_letter_code
_entity_poly.pdbx_strand_id
1 'polypeptide(L)'
;MIATVALWSVPLSGQALAHARLVQATPEINSTIAAPPTEIRLRFSESIEARFSGIDLSGPDGAKITTEIAVRDEDMVSPVSRSLAPGVYQVD
;
A
#
# COMPACT_ATOMS: atom_id res chain seq x y z
N MET A 1 -55.25 28.12 -11.70
CA MET A 1 -54.18 27.31 -12.33
C MET A 1 -52.99 27.34 -11.39
N ILE A 2 -52.69 26.25 -10.69
CA ILE A 2 -51.53 26.16 -9.78
C ILE A 2 -50.40 25.52 -10.60
N ALA A 3 -49.34 26.28 -10.88
CA ALA A 3 -48.18 25.80 -11.60
C ALA A 3 -47.19 25.15 -10.61
N THR A 4 -47.10 23.83 -10.65
CA THR A 4 -46.14 23.07 -9.82
C THR A 4 -44.76 23.17 -10.45
N VAL A 5 -43.82 23.83 -9.79
CA VAL A 5 -42.40 23.80 -10.17
C VAL A 5 -41.80 22.51 -9.61
N ALA A 6 -41.47 21.57 -10.49
CA ALA A 6 -40.72 20.37 -10.12
C ALA A 6 -39.24 20.72 -10.04
N LEU A 7 -38.66 20.66 -8.84
CA LEU A 7 -37.23 20.87 -8.62
C LEU A 7 -36.50 19.53 -8.87
N TRP A 8 -35.77 19.42 -9.98
CA TRP A 8 -34.95 18.25 -10.26
C TRP A 8 -33.64 18.31 -9.45
N SER A 9 -33.52 17.41 -8.48
CA SER A 9 -32.26 17.18 -7.76
C SER A 9 -31.34 16.32 -8.65
N VAL A 10 -30.29 16.91 -9.19
CA VAL A 10 -29.18 16.16 -9.82
C VAL A 10 -28.28 15.60 -8.70
N PRO A 11 -28.13 14.28 -8.56
CA PRO A 11 -27.19 13.73 -7.59
C PRO A 11 -25.76 14.02 -8.07
N LEU A 12 -25.05 14.87 -7.33
CA LEU A 12 -23.63 15.11 -7.53
C LEU A 12 -22.85 13.89 -7.02
N SER A 13 -22.68 12.89 -7.89
CA SER A 13 -21.89 11.71 -7.58
C SER A 13 -20.40 12.10 -7.59
N GLY A 14 -19.84 12.38 -6.42
CA GLY A 14 -18.40 12.51 -6.26
C GLY A 14 -17.71 11.20 -6.64
N GLN A 15 -16.58 11.28 -7.35
CA GLN A 15 -15.75 10.10 -7.60
C GLN A 15 -15.19 9.62 -6.27
N ALA A 16 -15.77 8.57 -5.70
CA ALA A 16 -15.12 7.84 -4.63
C ALA A 16 -13.91 7.11 -5.23
N LEU A 17 -12.70 7.46 -4.77
CA LEU A 17 -11.53 6.61 -5.00
C LEU A 17 -11.83 5.29 -4.30
N ALA A 18 -12.17 4.26 -5.06
CA ALA A 18 -12.78 3.07 -4.52
C ALA A 18 -11.77 2.07 -3.95
N HIS A 19 -10.47 2.31 -4.12
CA HIS A 19 -9.42 1.38 -3.70
C HIS A 19 -8.14 2.13 -3.36
N ALA A 20 -7.59 1.86 -2.17
CA ALA A 20 -6.26 2.28 -1.76
C ALA A 20 -5.21 1.82 -2.79
N ARG A 21 -4.39 2.76 -3.29
CA ARG A 21 -3.30 2.49 -4.23
C ARG A 21 -1.98 2.82 -3.59
N LEU A 22 -0.95 2.02 -3.87
CA LEU A 22 0.41 2.34 -3.46
C LEU A 22 0.85 3.65 -4.16
N VAL A 23 1.24 4.64 -3.38
CA VAL A 23 1.75 5.94 -3.88
C VAL A 23 3.23 6.14 -3.59
N GLN A 24 3.78 5.46 -2.59
CA GLN A 24 5.20 5.52 -2.26
C GLN A 24 5.68 4.21 -1.63
N ALA A 25 6.93 3.85 -1.92
CA ALA A 25 7.63 2.73 -1.30
C ALA A 25 9.02 3.16 -0.82
N THR A 26 9.49 2.55 0.26
CA THR A 26 10.86 2.68 0.75
C THR A 26 11.36 1.29 1.19
N PRO A 27 12.43 0.73 0.58
CA PRO A 27 13.18 1.26 -0.57
C PRO A 27 12.31 1.56 -1.80
N GLU A 28 12.77 2.45 -2.69
CA GLU A 28 12.00 2.82 -3.89
C GLU A 28 11.86 1.62 -4.84
N ILE A 29 10.74 1.59 -5.57
CA ILE A 29 10.46 0.53 -6.55
C ILE A 29 11.55 0.51 -7.62
N ASN A 30 12.08 -0.68 -7.92
CA ASN A 30 13.19 -0.88 -8.86
C ASN A 30 14.51 -0.18 -8.46
N SER A 31 14.68 0.23 -7.20
CA SER A 31 15.93 0.80 -6.71
C SER A 31 16.95 -0.26 -6.31
N THR A 32 18.23 0.13 -6.32
CA THR A 32 19.33 -0.64 -5.73
C THR A 32 19.91 0.16 -4.58
N ILE A 33 19.98 -0.46 -3.40
CA ILE A 33 20.58 0.13 -2.20
C ILE A 33 21.85 -0.64 -1.82
N ALA A 34 22.84 0.07 -1.26
CA ALA A 34 24.16 -0.51 -0.97
C ALA A 34 24.17 -1.42 0.27
N ALA A 35 23.18 -1.28 1.16
CA ALA A 35 23.05 -2.07 2.37
C ALA A 35 21.61 -2.60 2.50
N PRO A 36 21.39 -3.76 3.14
CA PRO A 36 20.06 -4.25 3.45
C PRO A 36 19.22 -3.19 4.18
N PRO A 37 17.94 -3.02 3.83
CA PRO A 37 17.08 -2.07 4.51
C PRO A 37 16.72 -2.61 5.90
N THR A 38 16.49 -1.70 6.85
CA THR A 38 16.01 -2.07 8.20
C THR A 38 14.49 -2.26 8.24
N GLU A 39 13.77 -1.72 7.27
CA GLU A 39 12.32 -1.82 7.12
C GLU A 39 11.92 -1.71 5.65
N ILE A 40 10.75 -2.25 5.32
CA ILE A 40 10.00 -1.94 4.11
C ILE A 40 8.83 -1.07 4.53
N ARG A 41 8.67 0.09 3.88
CA ARG A 41 7.58 1.03 4.15
C ARG A 41 6.80 1.28 2.86
N LEU A 42 5.48 1.13 2.95
CA LEU A 42 4.54 1.33 1.85
C LEU A 42 3.53 2.39 2.29
N ARG A 43 3.32 3.42 1.48
CA ARG A 43 2.26 4.42 1.69
C ARG A 43 1.21 4.29 0.61
N PHE A 44 -0.04 4.27 1.03
CA PHE A 44 -1.21 4.19 0.17
C PHE A 44 -1.89 5.55 0.04
N SER A 45 -2.78 5.70 -0.94
CA SER A 45 -3.57 6.91 -1.15
C SER A 45 -4.80 7.04 -0.23
N GLU A 46 -5.12 5.98 0.51
CA GLU A 46 -6.20 5.93 1.48
C GLU A 46 -5.79 5.02 2.65
N SER A 47 -6.44 5.19 3.80
CA SER A 47 -6.19 4.34 4.96
C SER A 47 -6.51 2.88 4.67
N ILE A 48 -5.69 1.99 5.21
CA ILE A 48 -5.80 0.54 5.03
C ILE A 48 -6.00 -0.17 6.38
N GLU A 49 -6.63 -1.34 6.33
CA GLU A 49 -6.95 -2.13 7.53
C GLU A 49 -5.94 -3.25 7.73
N ALA A 50 -5.23 -3.24 8.87
CA ALA A 50 -4.14 -4.16 9.18
C ALA A 50 -4.54 -5.63 9.07
N ARG A 51 -5.76 -5.97 9.52
CA ARG A 51 -6.28 -7.36 9.54
C ARG A 51 -6.50 -7.97 8.16
N PHE A 52 -6.57 -7.14 7.13
CA PHE A 52 -6.80 -7.55 5.74
C PHE A 52 -5.63 -7.20 4.83
N SER A 53 -4.52 -6.76 5.40
CA SER A 53 -3.32 -6.32 4.68
C SER A 53 -2.15 -7.25 5.02
N GLY A 54 -1.15 -7.30 4.12
CA GLY A 54 0.03 -8.14 4.27
C GLY A 54 1.12 -7.72 3.29
N ILE A 55 2.32 -8.26 3.50
CA ILE A 55 3.44 -8.17 2.55
C ILE A 55 3.95 -9.59 2.31
N ASP A 56 3.97 -10.02 1.05
CA ASP A 56 4.69 -11.21 0.60
C ASP A 56 6.07 -10.76 0.12
N LEU A 57 7.12 -11.03 0.92
CA LEU A 57 8.51 -10.76 0.51
C LEU A 57 9.12 -12.02 -0.07
N SER A 58 9.67 -11.95 -1.28
CA SER A 58 10.43 -13.03 -1.91
C SER A 58 11.87 -12.62 -2.23
N GLY A 59 12.80 -13.55 -2.01
CA GLY A 59 14.23 -13.35 -2.22
C GLY A 59 14.71 -13.68 -3.64
N PRO A 60 16.00 -13.49 -3.93
CA PRO A 60 16.61 -13.71 -5.26
C PRO A 60 16.52 -15.17 -5.74
N ASP A 61 16.35 -16.10 -4.81
CA ASP A 61 16.17 -17.53 -5.02
C ASP A 61 14.69 -17.94 -5.13
N GLY A 62 13.77 -16.98 -5.06
CA GLY A 62 12.33 -17.22 -5.01
C GLY A 62 11.82 -17.69 -3.64
N ALA A 63 12.68 -17.75 -2.61
CA ALA A 63 12.25 -18.15 -1.29
C ALA A 63 11.36 -17.07 -0.66
N LYS A 64 10.21 -17.49 -0.12
CA LYS A 64 9.35 -16.62 0.68
C LYS A 64 10.02 -16.30 2.01
N ILE A 65 9.98 -15.03 2.39
CA ILE A 65 10.51 -14.50 3.62
C ILE A 65 9.34 -14.01 4.45
N THR A 66 9.12 -14.63 5.61
CA THR A 66 8.09 -14.18 6.54
C THR A 66 8.43 -12.80 7.09
N THR A 67 7.44 -11.92 7.06
CA THR A 67 7.49 -10.55 7.57
C THR A 67 6.33 -10.32 8.52
N GLU A 68 6.50 -9.37 9.42
CA GLU A 68 5.42 -8.82 10.24
C GLU A 68 5.08 -7.44 9.73
N ILE A 69 3.82 -7.03 9.81
CA ILE A 69 3.38 -5.70 9.40
C ILE A 69 2.79 -4.91 10.57
N ALA A 70 2.99 -3.61 10.54
CA ALA A 70 2.25 -2.63 11.31
C ALA A 70 1.63 -1.62 10.37
N VAL A 71 0.34 -1.32 10.57
CA VAL A 71 -0.40 -0.35 9.75
C VAL A 71 -0.85 0.81 10.63
N ARG A 72 -0.70 2.02 10.12
CA ARG A 72 -1.22 3.25 10.71
C ARG A 72 -1.70 4.16 9.59
N ASP A 73 -3.01 4.39 9.56
CA ASP A 73 -3.66 5.19 8.51
C ASP A 73 -3.29 4.65 7.11
N GLU A 74 -2.59 5.45 6.32
CA GLU A 74 -2.15 5.16 4.96
C GLU A 74 -0.79 4.44 4.91
N ASP A 75 -0.09 4.31 6.03
CA ASP A 75 1.26 3.76 6.11
C ASP A 75 1.24 2.30 6.58
N MET A 76 1.95 1.44 5.86
CA MET A 76 2.29 0.07 6.27
C MET A 76 3.81 -0.07 6.38
N VAL A 77 4.27 -0.64 7.49
CA VAL A 77 5.68 -0.85 7.78
C VAL A 77 5.91 -2.30 8.13
N SER A 78 6.93 -2.90 7.51
CA SER A 78 7.43 -4.23 7.81
C SER A 78 8.89 -4.15 8.24
N PRO A 79 9.21 -4.36 9.53
CA PRO A 79 10.59 -4.48 9.98
C PRO A 79 11.31 -5.63 9.27
N VAL A 80 12.57 -5.41 8.88
CA VAL A 80 13.42 -6.43 8.29
C VAL A 80 14.40 -6.90 9.38
N SER A 81 13.97 -7.89 10.15
CA SER A 81 14.72 -8.37 11.32
C SER A 81 15.84 -9.36 10.97
N ARG A 82 15.83 -9.94 9.76
CA ARG A 82 16.87 -10.87 9.30
C ARG A 82 17.84 -10.20 8.34
N SER A 83 19.07 -10.69 8.31
CA SER A 83 20.01 -10.32 7.27
C SER A 83 19.50 -10.80 5.90
N LEU A 84 19.44 -9.87 4.94
CA LEU A 84 19.10 -10.13 3.55
C LEU A 84 20.40 -10.31 2.75
N ALA A 85 20.51 -11.41 2.01
CA ALA A 85 21.61 -11.61 1.08
C ALA A 85 21.53 -10.61 -0.09
N PRO A 86 22.63 -10.22 -0.72
CA PRO A 86 22.59 -9.38 -1.91
C PRO A 86 21.76 -10.03 -3.04
N GLY A 87 20.94 -9.23 -3.71
CA GLY A 87 20.17 -9.66 -4.88
C GLY A 87 18.86 -8.90 -5.05
N VAL A 88 18.04 -9.37 -5.98
CA VAL A 88 16.72 -8.78 -6.28
C VAL A 88 15.67 -9.38 -5.35
N TYR A 89 14.85 -8.51 -4.76
CA TYR A 89 13.72 -8.90 -3.92
C TYR A 89 12.43 -8.37 -4.54
N GLN A 90 11.35 -9.12 -4.36
CA GLN A 90 10.02 -8.71 -4.78
C GLN A 90 9.10 -8.62 -3.56
N VAL A 91 8.28 -7.58 -3.55
CA VAL A 91 7.29 -7.26 -2.53
C VAL A 91 5.93 -7.25 -3.23
N ASP A 92 5.05 -8.17 -2.83
CA ASP A 92 3.67 -8.28 -3.31
C ASP A 92 2.66 -8.02 -2.17
#